data_AF-B0CXW0-F1
#
_entry.id   AF-B0CXW0-F1
#
_cell.length_a   1.000
_cell.length_b   1.000
_cell.length_c   1.000
_cell.angle_alpha   90.00
_cell.angle_beta   90.00
_cell.angle_gamma   90.00
#
_symmetry.space_group_name_H-M   'P 1'
#
loop_
_entity.id
_entity.type
_entity.pdbx_description
1 polymer ?
#
loop_
_entity_poly.entity_id
_entity_poly.type
_entity_poly.pdbx_seq_one_letter_code
_entity_poly.pdbx_strand_id
1 'polypeptide(L)'
;MRVQITTCHIQDETYSLGFIYDPIFFETPTTTYLLDWAPKTVNRKIRKYVTASRPDTVVHTFTCMGDQRGWFYIGAQQWQVAKLDSLWPIDDRDDIIAKLQQRTRGQVSEPEIAKGLDDKDLTQLCVEINSGSLRESTKFAGRADLLHYNPVTPVRGLPAR
;
A
#
# COMPACT_ATOMS: atom_id res chain seq x y z
N MET A 1 -2.49 4.99 -3.52
CA MET A 1 -2.33 3.71 -2.82
C MET A 1 -3.40 3.62 -1.75
N ARG A 2 -4.13 2.51 -1.70
CA ARG A 2 -5.00 2.22 -0.54
C ARG A 2 -4.34 1.12 0.27
N VAL A 3 -4.19 1.37 1.57
CA VAL A 3 -3.56 0.45 2.51
C VAL A 3 -4.60 0.05 3.53
N GLN A 4 -4.69 -1.26 3.77
CA GLN A 4 -5.43 -1.83 4.88
C GLN A 4 -4.52 -2.82 5.61
N ILE A 5 -4.38 -2.65 6.92
CA ILE A 5 -3.69 -3.61 7.78
C ILE A 5 -4.74 -4.23 8.70
N THR A 6 -4.75 -5.55 8.79
CA THR A 6 -5.65 -6.31 9.68
C THR A 6 -4.86 -7.39 10.39
N THR A 7 -5.40 -7.93 11.47
CA THR A 7 -4.84 -9.14 12.10
C THR A 7 -5.67 -10.36 11.71
N CYS A 8 -5.03 -11.51 11.58
CA CYS A 8 -5.71 -12.80 11.55
C CYS A 8 -5.13 -13.72 12.63
N HIS A 9 -5.97 -14.63 13.11
CA HIS A 9 -5.58 -15.63 14.09
C HIS A 9 -5.54 -16.99 13.39
N ILE A 10 -4.40 -17.67 13.48
CA ILE A 10 -4.22 -19.02 12.93
C ILE A 10 -3.71 -19.88 14.09
N GLN A 11 -4.55 -20.80 14.55
CA GLN A 11 -4.30 -21.58 15.76
C GLN A 11 -4.06 -20.63 16.94
N ASP A 12 -2.92 -20.76 17.64
CA ASP A 12 -2.54 -19.96 18.80
C ASP A 12 -1.67 -18.74 18.44
N GLU A 13 -1.50 -18.45 17.15
CA GLU A 13 -0.65 -17.36 16.66
C GLU A 13 -1.49 -16.25 16.00
N THR A 14 -1.07 -14.99 16.21
CA THR A 14 -1.69 -13.81 15.61
C THR A 14 -0.74 -13.23 14.57
N TYR A 15 -1.23 -13.05 13.35
CA TYR A 15 -0.46 -12.54 12.22
C TYR A 15 -1.00 -11.17 11.81
N SER A 16 -0.11 -10.25 11.45
CA SER A 16 -0.50 -9.00 10.79
C SER A 16 -0.50 -9.21 9.28
N LEU A 17 -1.60 -8.81 8.63
CA LEU A 17 -1.79 -8.87 7.18
C LEU A 17 -1.86 -7.45 6.64
N GLY A 18 -1.07 -7.14 5.61
CA GLY A 18 -1.09 -5.87 4.91
C GLY A 18 -1.64 -6.05 3.51
N PHE A 19 -2.66 -5.30 3.15
CA PHE A 19 -3.30 -5.30 1.83
C PHE A 19 -3.06 -3.95 1.17
N ILE A 20 -2.36 -3.96 0.04
CA ILE A 20 -2.01 -2.77 -0.72
C ILE A 20 -2.69 -2.82 -2.08
N TYR A 21 -3.56 -1.84 -2.36
CA TYR A 21 -4.24 -1.73 -3.64
C TYR A 21 -3.57 -0.68 -4.53
N ASP A 22 -3.23 -1.13 -5.73
CA ASP A 22 -2.59 -0.41 -6.82
C ASP A 22 -1.38 0.40 -6.36
N PRO A 23 -0.35 -0.20 -5.73
CA PRO A 23 0.86 0.51 -5.33
C PRO A 23 1.66 1.01 -6.53
N ILE A 24 2.46 2.05 -6.30
CA ILE A 24 3.63 2.35 -7.15
C ILE A 24 4.82 1.74 -6.42
N PHE A 25 5.46 0.73 -7.02
CA PHE A 25 6.67 0.14 -6.49
C PHE A 25 7.87 0.92 -7.01
N PHE A 26 8.79 1.24 -6.12
CA PHE A 26 10.09 1.76 -6.47
C PHE A 26 11.16 0.86 -5.88
N GLU A 27 11.89 0.16 -6.73
CA GLU A 27 12.91 -0.80 -6.31
C GLU A 27 14.30 -0.18 -6.45
N THR A 28 15.10 -0.36 -5.41
CA THR A 28 16.54 -0.10 -5.42
C THR A 28 17.27 -1.43 -5.25
N PRO A 29 18.59 -1.49 -5.51
CA PRO A 29 19.34 -2.74 -5.32
C PRO A 29 19.28 -3.33 -3.90
N THR A 30 18.90 -2.53 -2.90
CA THR A 30 18.92 -2.93 -1.48
C THR A 30 17.57 -2.90 -0.80
N THR A 31 16.56 -2.23 -1.37
CA THR A 31 15.25 -2.08 -0.72
C THR A 31 14.14 -1.74 -1.71
N THR A 32 12.90 -2.02 -1.32
CA THR A 32 11.69 -1.74 -2.10
C THR A 32 10.84 -0.71 -1.36
N TYR A 33 10.37 0.29 -2.09
CA TYR A 33 9.51 1.34 -1.58
C TYR A 33 8.14 1.27 -2.23
N LEU A 34 7.11 1.55 -1.43
CA LEU A 34 5.76 1.83 -1.87
C LEU A 34 5.57 3.34 -1.87
N LEU A 35 5.30 3.90 -3.04
CA LEU A 35 5.10 5.32 -3.24
C LEU A 35 3.63 5.65 -3.44
N ASP A 36 3.24 6.80 -2.91
CA ASP A 36 1.93 7.38 -3.16
C ASP A 36 1.92 8.90 -3.07
N TRP A 37 0.98 9.51 -3.79
CA TRP A 37 0.65 10.92 -3.66
C TRP A 37 -0.80 11.04 -3.26
N ALA A 38 -1.04 11.62 -2.09
CA ALA A 38 -2.38 11.77 -1.55
C ALA A 38 -2.47 13.04 -0.70
N PRO A 39 -3.70 13.48 -0.37
CA PRO A 39 -3.90 14.57 0.56
C PRO A 39 -3.18 14.31 1.89
N LYS A 40 -2.62 15.35 2.50
CA LYS A 40 -1.91 15.27 3.80
C LYS A 40 -2.72 14.51 4.87
N THR A 41 -4.04 14.64 4.86
CA THR A 41 -4.94 13.94 5.80
C THR A 41 -4.96 12.43 5.59
N VAL A 42 -4.91 11.96 4.35
CA VAL A 42 -4.81 10.54 3.98
C VAL A 42 -3.43 10.02 4.35
N ASN A 43 -2.37 10.74 3.95
CA ASN A 43 -1.00 10.37 4.31
C ASN A 43 -0.79 10.25 5.81
N ARG A 44 -1.36 11.17 6.60
CA ARG A 44 -1.32 11.11 8.07
C ARG A 44 -1.98 9.85 8.61
N LYS A 45 -3.11 9.41 8.05
CA LYS A 45 -3.78 8.16 8.44
C LYS A 45 -2.89 6.96 8.14
N ILE A 46 -2.36 6.87 6.92
CA ILE A 46 -1.48 5.75 6.53
C ILE A 46 -0.23 5.73 7.40
N ARG A 47 0.44 6.87 7.60
CA ARG A 47 1.60 6.99 8.51
C ARG A 47 1.25 6.48 9.90
N LYS A 48 0.14 6.92 10.48
CA LYS A 48 -0.31 6.46 11.81
C LYS A 48 -0.48 4.94 11.83
N TYR A 49 -1.08 4.34 10.80
CA TYR A 49 -1.24 2.89 10.71
C TYR A 49 0.10 2.16 10.64
N VAL A 50 1.00 2.59 9.75
CA VAL A 50 2.33 1.98 9.58
C VAL A 50 3.20 2.15 10.84
N THR A 51 3.10 3.27 11.54
CA THR A 51 3.85 3.50 12.80
C THR A 51 3.22 2.83 14.02
N ALA A 52 1.93 2.51 13.97
CA ALA A 52 1.24 1.82 15.06
C ALA A 52 1.58 0.32 15.08
N SER A 53 1.85 -0.27 13.91
CA SER A 53 2.64 -1.50 13.84
C SER A 53 4.04 -1.22 14.37
N ARG A 54 4.49 -1.95 15.39
CA ARG A 54 5.86 -1.83 15.92
C ARG A 54 6.86 -2.06 14.76
N PRO A 55 8.04 -1.42 14.74
CA PRO A 55 9.04 -1.61 13.69
C PRO A 55 9.41 -3.09 13.45
N ASP A 56 9.37 -3.90 14.53
CA ASP A 56 9.65 -5.34 14.48
C ASP A 56 8.44 -6.18 14.02
N THR A 57 7.31 -5.55 13.71
CA THR A 57 6.09 -6.25 13.30
C THR A 57 6.26 -6.77 11.90
N VAL A 58 6.22 -8.09 11.77
CA VAL A 58 6.12 -8.77 10.48
C VAL A 58 4.69 -8.61 9.96
N VAL A 59 4.57 -8.08 8.76
CA VAL A 59 3.32 -7.89 8.02
C VAL A 59 3.35 -8.79 6.78
N HIS A 60 2.50 -9.81 6.77
CA HIS A 60 2.28 -10.63 5.59
C HIS A 60 1.56 -9.79 4.54
N THR A 61 2.27 -9.47 3.47
CA THR A 61 1.87 -8.41 2.57
C THR A 61 1.28 -8.98 1.29
N PHE A 62 0.14 -8.42 0.91
CA PHE A 62 -0.62 -8.74 -0.28
C PHE A 62 -0.77 -7.48 -1.11
N THR A 63 -0.59 -7.59 -2.42
CA THR A 63 -0.80 -6.50 -3.37
C THR A 63 -1.85 -6.88 -4.42
N CYS A 64 -2.61 -5.89 -4.87
CA CYS A 64 -3.56 -6.05 -5.97
C CYS A 64 -3.36 -4.89 -6.93
N MET A 65 -2.92 -5.15 -8.16
CA MET A 65 -2.67 -4.10 -9.14
C MET A 65 -4.00 -3.73 -9.82
N GLY A 66 -4.49 -2.50 -9.62
CA GLY A 66 -5.62 -1.89 -10.33
C GLY A 66 -6.73 -2.85 -10.83
N ASP A 67 -6.64 -3.20 -12.11
CA ASP A 67 -7.62 -3.97 -12.90
C ASP A 67 -7.48 -5.50 -12.75
N GLN A 68 -6.46 -5.97 -12.06
CA GLN A 68 -6.22 -7.39 -11.82
C GLN A 68 -7.23 -7.98 -10.85
N ARG A 69 -7.72 -9.19 -11.16
CA ARG A 69 -8.73 -9.91 -10.38
C ARG A 69 -8.10 -10.80 -9.30
N GLY A 70 -7.21 -10.26 -8.48
CA GLY A 70 -6.58 -11.06 -7.41
C GLY A 70 -5.63 -10.29 -6.51
N TRP A 71 -5.37 -10.90 -5.35
CA TRP A 71 -4.34 -10.48 -4.41
C TRP A 71 -3.14 -11.40 -4.54
N PHE A 72 -1.96 -10.80 -4.68
CA PHE A 72 -0.69 -11.49 -4.76
C PHE A 72 0.02 -11.34 -3.43
N TYR A 73 0.34 -12.47 -2.81
CA TYR A 73 1.18 -12.47 -1.63
C TYR A 73 2.63 -12.18 -2.04
N ILE A 74 3.24 -11.16 -1.43
CA ILE A 74 4.62 -10.72 -1.70
C ILE A 74 5.55 -10.97 -0.51
N GLY A 75 5.15 -11.86 0.41
CA GLY A 75 5.99 -12.29 1.51
C GLY A 75 5.71 -11.58 2.84
N ALA A 76 6.49 -11.99 3.83
CA ALA A 76 6.55 -11.40 5.16
C ALA A 76 7.46 -10.16 5.12
N GLN A 77 6.90 -8.98 5.36
CA GLN A 77 7.57 -7.69 5.21
C GLN A 77 7.59 -6.92 6.53
N GLN A 78 8.68 -6.22 6.82
CA GLN A 78 8.66 -5.09 7.75
C GLN A 78 8.30 -3.82 7.00
N TRP A 79 7.46 -3.00 7.61
CA TRP A 79 7.01 -1.75 7.00
C TRP A 79 7.53 -0.57 7.81
N GLN A 80 8.15 0.39 7.12
CA GLN A 80 8.65 1.60 7.75
C GLN A 80 8.30 2.83 6.91
N VAL A 81 7.80 3.88 7.56
CA VAL A 81 7.63 5.16 6.89
C VAL A 81 9.00 5.76 6.60
N ALA A 82 9.37 5.82 5.33
CA ALA A 82 10.66 6.36 4.90
C ALA A 82 10.55 7.86 4.62
N LYS A 83 11.66 8.56 4.84
CA LYS A 83 11.88 9.92 4.37
C LYS A 83 12.82 9.84 3.18
N LEU A 84 12.25 9.68 2.00
CA LEU A 84 12.98 9.91 0.77
C LEU A 84 12.85 11.38 0.40
N ASP A 85 13.96 11.99 0.00
CA ASP A 85 13.91 13.24 -0.73
C ASP A 85 12.98 13.06 -1.92
N SER A 86 12.20 14.09 -2.22
CA SER A 86 11.08 14.00 -3.17
C SER A 86 11.56 13.30 -4.44
N LEU A 87 11.02 12.11 -4.71
CA LEU A 87 11.39 11.29 -5.85
C LEU A 87 10.69 11.83 -7.10
N TRP A 88 10.98 13.08 -7.43
CA TRP A 88 10.67 13.67 -8.72
C TRP A 88 11.57 13.22 -9.90
N PRO A 89 12.61 12.36 -9.75
CA PRO A 89 13.39 11.96 -10.92
C PRO A 89 13.23 10.48 -11.33
N ILE A 90 12.21 9.75 -10.86
CA ILE A 90 12.12 8.30 -11.11
C ILE A 90 11.02 7.93 -12.11
N ASP A 91 9.93 8.70 -12.15
CA ASP A 91 8.90 8.65 -13.20
C ASP A 91 8.61 10.09 -13.65
N ASP A 92 8.20 10.27 -14.91
CA ASP A 92 7.79 11.57 -15.41
C ASP A 92 6.60 12.08 -14.58
N ARG A 93 6.53 13.39 -14.33
CA ARG A 93 5.41 14.01 -13.60
C ARG A 93 4.08 13.62 -14.23
N ASP A 94 4.06 13.48 -15.55
CA ASP A 94 2.90 13.10 -16.33
C ASP A 94 2.46 11.66 -16.04
N ASP A 95 3.39 10.73 -15.78
CA ASP A 95 3.07 9.35 -15.40
C ASP A 95 2.39 9.28 -14.03
N ILE A 96 2.88 10.09 -13.08
CA ILE A 96 2.26 10.21 -11.75
C ILE A 96 0.83 10.75 -11.88
N ILE A 97 0.65 11.81 -12.69
CA ILE A 97 -0.66 12.40 -12.93
C ILE A 97 -1.61 11.38 -13.57
N ALA A 98 -1.16 10.69 -14.63
CA ALA A 98 -1.93 9.65 -15.30
C ALA A 98 -2.33 8.53 -14.34
N LYS A 99 -1.40 8.08 -13.48
CA LYS A 99 -1.67 7.05 -12.46
C LYS A 99 -2.69 7.51 -11.43
N LEU A 100 -2.58 8.75 -10.94
CA LEU A 100 -3.54 9.33 -10.00
C LEU A 100 -4.92 9.49 -10.64
N GLN A 101 -4.98 9.92 -11.90
CA GLN A 101 -6.23 10.04 -12.65
C GLN A 101 -6.91 8.68 -12.84
N GLN A 102 -6.13 7.64 -13.20
CA GLN A 102 -6.61 6.27 -13.30
C GLN A 102 -7.21 5.78 -11.97
N ARG A 103 -6.55 6.07 -10.84
CA ARG A 103 -7.02 5.69 -9.49
C ARG A 103 -8.31 6.38 -9.07
N THR A 104 -8.53 7.61 -9.53
CA THR A 104 -9.80 8.32 -9.33
C THR A 104 -10.86 7.92 -10.35
N ARG A 105 -10.55 7.02 -11.30
CA ARG A 105 -11.44 6.65 -12.42
C ARG A 105 -11.90 7.88 -13.20
N GLY A 106 -11.01 8.87 -13.33
CA GLY A 106 -11.31 10.14 -13.99
C GLY A 106 -12.23 11.09 -13.21
N GLN A 107 -12.54 10.80 -11.94
CA GLN A 107 -13.34 11.72 -11.10
C GLN A 107 -12.61 13.02 -10.77
N VAL A 108 -11.28 13.00 -10.80
CA VAL A 108 -10.45 14.19 -10.64
C VAL A 108 -9.70 14.40 -11.94
N SER A 109 -9.76 15.62 -12.48
CA SER A 109 -9.12 15.96 -13.74
C SER A 109 -7.60 16.10 -13.58
N GLU A 110 -6.87 15.91 -14.67
CA GLU A 110 -5.42 16.14 -14.71
C GLU A 110 -5.01 17.54 -14.21
N PRO A 111 -5.65 18.65 -14.63
CA PRO A 111 -5.31 19.99 -14.13
C PRO A 111 -5.50 20.13 -12.62
N GLU A 112 -6.53 19.50 -12.05
CA GLU A 112 -6.77 19.50 -10.60
C GLU A 112 -5.70 18.70 -9.85
N ILE A 113 -5.27 17.56 -10.38
CA ILE A 113 -4.18 16.75 -9.81
C ILE A 113 -2.87 17.53 -9.88
N ALA A 114 -2.54 18.09 -11.06
CA ALA A 114 -1.35 18.89 -11.29
C ALA A 114 -1.29 20.07 -10.31
N LYS A 115 -2.39 20.82 -10.18
CA LYS A 115 -2.51 21.91 -9.21
C LYS A 115 -2.33 21.41 -7.78
N GLY A 116 -2.95 20.28 -7.42
CA GLY A 116 -2.79 19.69 -6.08
C GLY A 116 -1.34 19.31 -5.75
N LEU A 117 -0.55 18.89 -6.75
CA LEU A 117 0.88 18.64 -6.59
C LEU A 117 1.67 19.96 -6.42
N ASP A 118 1.39 20.97 -7.24
CA ASP A 118 2.05 22.28 -7.20
C ASP A 118 1.78 23.03 -5.88
N ASP A 119 0.52 23.04 -5.44
CA ASP A 119 0.06 23.66 -4.19
C ASP A 119 0.48 22.86 -2.94
N LYS A 120 1.12 21.69 -3.13
CA LYS A 120 1.52 20.74 -2.07
C LYS A 120 0.35 20.24 -1.22
N ASP A 121 -0.83 20.17 -1.82
CA ASP A 121 -2.01 19.53 -1.22
C ASP A 121 -1.92 18.02 -1.35
N LEU A 122 -1.43 17.53 -2.48
CA LEU A 122 -1.00 16.16 -2.70
C LEU A 122 0.48 16.04 -2.36
N THR A 123 0.80 15.22 -1.37
CA THR A 123 2.18 15.06 -0.89
C THR A 123 2.63 13.61 -1.05
N GLN A 124 3.92 13.42 -1.26
CA GLN A 124 4.52 12.09 -1.33
C GLN A 124 4.44 11.39 0.04
N LEU A 125 4.02 10.14 0.02
CA LEU A 125 4.21 9.16 1.07
C LEU A 125 5.13 8.07 0.54
N CYS A 126 6.12 7.71 1.34
CA CYS A 126 7.00 6.60 1.07
C CYS A 126 6.94 5.62 2.24
N VAL A 127 6.68 4.36 1.93
CA VAL A 127 6.76 3.25 2.87
C VAL A 127 7.79 2.28 2.34
N GLU A 128 8.88 2.10 3.06
CA GLU A 128 9.83 1.04 2.82
C GLU A 128 9.22 -0.30 3.24
N ILE A 129 9.37 -1.30 2.38
CA ILE A 129 9.06 -2.69 2.69
C ILE A 129 10.33 -3.52 2.54
N ASN A 130 10.64 -4.31 3.55
CA ASN A 130 11.84 -5.14 3.56
C ASN A 130 11.56 -6.53 4.15
N SER A 131 11.94 -7.56 3.40
CA SER A 131 11.86 -8.96 3.84
C SER A 131 12.95 -9.32 4.86
N GLY A 132 14.02 -8.54 4.96
CA GLY A 132 15.14 -8.75 5.87
C GLY A 132 15.67 -10.19 5.85
N SER A 133 15.98 -10.73 7.03
CA SER A 133 16.25 -12.16 7.26
C SER A 133 14.99 -12.95 7.66
N LEU A 134 13.80 -12.38 7.45
CA LEU A 134 12.55 -12.94 7.92
C LEU A 134 12.28 -14.24 7.18
N ARG A 135 12.37 -15.35 7.91
CA ARG A 135 11.89 -16.64 7.41
C ARG A 135 10.37 -16.59 7.43
N GLU A 136 9.76 -16.92 6.30
CA GLU A 136 8.34 -17.21 6.29
C GLU A 136 8.04 -18.30 7.31
N SER A 137 7.04 -18.08 8.17
CA SER A 137 6.50 -19.16 8.97
C SER A 137 5.98 -20.21 7.99
N THR A 138 6.55 -21.43 8.00
CA THR A 138 6.06 -22.55 7.19
C THR A 138 4.57 -22.83 7.47
N LYS A 139 4.08 -22.45 8.65
CA LYS A 139 2.66 -22.50 9.02
C LYS A 139 1.80 -21.53 8.20
N PHE A 140 2.31 -20.33 7.92
CA PHE A 140 1.62 -19.34 7.08
C PHE A 140 1.68 -19.74 5.60
N ALA A 141 2.87 -20.12 5.11
CA ALA A 141 3.08 -20.51 3.71
C ALA A 141 2.31 -21.80 3.34
N GLY A 142 2.12 -22.72 4.29
CA GLY A 142 1.34 -23.96 4.10
C GLY A 142 -0.17 -23.77 3.99
N ARG A 143 -0.69 -22.54 4.18
CA ARG A 143 -2.13 -22.22 4.17
C ARG A 143 -2.54 -21.63 2.82
N ALA A 144 -2.70 -22.50 1.82
CA ALA A 144 -3.21 -22.12 0.49
C ALA A 144 -4.61 -21.46 0.56
N ASP A 145 -5.39 -21.73 1.60
CA ASP A 145 -6.69 -21.11 1.85
C ASP A 145 -6.62 -19.60 2.12
N LEU A 146 -5.49 -19.10 2.65
CA LEU A 146 -5.25 -17.66 2.81
C LEU A 146 -4.72 -17.01 1.52
N LEU A 147 -4.07 -17.77 0.65
CA LEU A 147 -3.68 -17.32 -0.69
C LEU A 147 -4.90 -17.22 -1.64
N HIS A 148 -6.00 -17.88 -1.31
CA HIS A 148 -7.30 -17.73 -1.98
C HIS A 148 -8.19 -16.66 -1.34
N TYR A 149 -7.66 -15.84 -0.41
CA TYR A 149 -8.44 -14.76 0.20
C TYR A 149 -8.81 -13.71 -0.85
N ASN A 150 -10.08 -13.70 -1.25
CA ASN A 150 -10.67 -12.74 -2.16
C ASN A 150 -11.50 -11.75 -1.32
N PRO A 151 -10.96 -10.58 -0.91
CA PRO A 151 -11.68 -9.62 -0.08
C PRO A 151 -12.78 -8.87 -0.84
N VAL A 152 -13.20 -9.34 -2.01
CA VAL A 152 -14.38 -8.83 -2.72
C VAL A 152 -15.64 -9.37 -2.04
N THR A 153 -15.86 -8.97 -0.79
CA THR A 153 -17.22 -8.73 -0.32
C THR A 153 -17.37 -7.22 -0.20
N PRO A 154 -18.03 -6.55 -1.16
CA PRO A 154 -18.36 -5.15 -0.98
C PRO A 154 -19.18 -5.03 0.31
N VAL A 155 -18.79 -4.11 1.20
CA VAL A 155 -19.65 -3.71 2.32
C VAL A 155 -20.94 -3.15 1.72
N ARG A 156 -21.97 -4.00 1.63
CA ARG A 156 -23.34 -3.55 1.40
C ARG A 156 -23.71 -2.69 2.61
N GLY A 157 -23.97 -1.41 2.36
CA GLY A 157 -24.65 -0.54 3.31
C GLY A 157 -23.80 0.58 3.88
N LEU A 158 -23.56 1.61 3.06
CA LEU A 158 -23.61 2.98 3.56
C LEU A 158 -24.49 3.77 2.58
N PRO A 159 -25.61 4.36 3.03
CA PRO A 159 -26.47 5.16 2.17
C PRO A 159 -25.71 6.42 1.75
N ALA A 160 -25.81 6.76 0.47
CA ALA A 160 -25.38 8.05 -0.04
C ALA A 160 -26.21 9.15 0.64
N ARG A 161 -25.53 10.07 1.32
CA ARG A 161 -25.95 11.45 1.51
C ARG A 161 -24.74 12.34 1.33
#